data_AF-A0A0D9QTB9-F1
#
_entry.id   AF-A0A0D9QTB9-F1
#
_cell.length_a   1.000
_cell.length_b   1.000
_cell.length_c   1.000
_cell.angle_alpha   90.00
_cell.angle_beta   90.00
_cell.angle_gamma   90.00
#
_symmetry.space_group_name_H-M   'P 1'
#
loop_
_entity.id
_entity.type
_entity.pdbx_description
1 polymer ?
#
loop_
_entity_poly.entity_id
_entity_poly.type
_entity_poly.pdbx_seq_one_letter_code
_entity_poly.pdbx_strand_id
1 'polypeptide(L)'
;MDSAWRNKVKICSIDWTDENTYPRENEQIVTYDYIIGSDLVYDKEIVPSLVHIINLTLKTNGIFLYVCRKNRDGSQEFISQLKDANYDIQLFTPPPRVTTL
;
A
#
# COMPACT_ATOMS: atom_id res chain seq x y z
N MET A 1 -9.74 18.92 21.92
CA MET A 1 -8.85 19.03 20.75
C MET A 1 -9.56 19.83 19.69
N ASP A 2 -8.89 20.83 19.11
CA ASP A 2 -9.39 21.60 17.97
C ASP A 2 -9.61 20.67 16.76
N SER A 3 -10.77 20.75 16.11
CA SER A 3 -11.14 19.94 14.95
C SER A 3 -10.65 20.49 13.61
N ALA A 4 -10.00 21.65 13.58
CA ALA A 4 -9.52 22.30 12.35
C ALA A 4 -8.59 21.42 11.50
N TRP A 5 -7.91 20.43 12.10
CA TRP A 5 -7.08 19.47 11.37
C TRP A 5 -7.88 18.64 10.35
N ARG A 6 -9.18 18.41 10.58
CA ARG A 6 -10.01 17.62 9.66
C ARG A 6 -10.09 18.23 8.27
N ASN A 7 -10.00 19.56 8.17
CA ASN A 7 -9.98 20.28 6.89
C ASN A 7 -8.68 20.07 6.10
N LYS A 8 -7.64 19.52 6.73
CA LYS A 8 -6.36 19.15 6.09
C LYS A 8 -6.31 17.67 5.68
N VAL A 9 -7.37 16.90 5.98
CA VAL A 9 -7.44 15.47 5.68
C VAL A 9 -8.43 15.25 4.55
N LYS A 10 -7.96 14.57 3.52
CA LYS A 10 -8.78 14.16 2.38
C LYS A 10 -9.20 12.71 2.55
N ILE A 11 -10.48 12.44 2.42
CA ILE A 11 -11.03 11.08 2.40
C ILE A 11 -11.53 10.83 0.98
N CYS A 12 -10.96 9.84 0.30
CA CYS A 12 -11.28 9.51 -1.08
C CYS A 12 -11.68 8.04 -1.19
N SER A 13 -12.64 7.75 -2.07
CA SER A 13 -12.82 6.41 -2.62
C SER A 13 -11.97 6.31 -3.89
N ILE A 14 -11.27 5.20 -4.06
CA ILE A 14 -10.48 4.89 -5.26
C ILE A 14 -10.80 3.48 -5.73
N ASP A 15 -10.74 3.26 -7.04
CA ASP A 15 -10.76 1.95 -7.67
C ASP A 15 -9.38 1.68 -8.25
N TRP A 16 -8.67 0.66 -7.75
CA TRP A 16 -7.30 0.34 -8.19
C TRP A 16 -7.20 -0.08 -9.66
N THR A 17 -8.34 -0.29 -10.32
CA THR A 17 -8.43 -0.62 -11.75
C THR A 17 -8.75 0.57 -12.64
N ASP A 18 -9.09 1.74 -12.06
CA ASP A 18 -9.44 2.96 -12.80
C ASP A 18 -8.68 4.20 -12.26
N GLU A 19 -7.62 4.58 -12.97
CA GLU A 19 -6.78 5.75 -12.65
C GLU A 19 -7.54 7.09 -12.67
N ASN A 20 -8.73 7.16 -13.29
CA ASN A 20 -9.54 8.37 -13.25
C ASN A 20 -10.11 8.63 -11.85
N THR A 21 -10.16 7.60 -11.01
CA THR A 21 -10.59 7.71 -9.61
C THR A 21 -9.46 8.19 -8.68
N TYR A 22 -8.22 8.23 -9.15
CA TYR A 22 -7.07 8.56 -8.30
C TYR A 22 -7.05 10.05 -7.95
N PRO A 23 -6.62 10.43 -6.73
CA PRO A 23 -6.50 11.84 -6.36
C PRO A 23 -5.56 12.59 -7.29
N ARG A 24 -6.00 13.77 -7.75
CA ARG A 24 -5.22 14.64 -8.63
C ARG A 24 -5.03 16.04 -8.05
N GLU A 25 -3.90 16.65 -8.38
CA GLU A 25 -3.56 18.05 -8.14
C GLU A 25 -2.94 18.61 -9.43
N ASN A 26 -3.48 19.73 -9.93
CA ASN A 26 -3.06 20.34 -11.21
C ASN A 26 -3.03 19.32 -12.38
N GLU A 27 -4.09 18.52 -12.51
CA GLU A 27 -4.26 17.42 -13.49
C GLU A 27 -3.28 16.23 -13.36
N GLN A 28 -2.33 16.28 -12.42
CA GLN A 28 -1.38 15.21 -12.15
C GLN A 28 -1.86 14.31 -11.01
N ILE A 29 -1.56 13.01 -11.10
CA ILE A 29 -1.84 12.06 -10.01
C ILE A 29 -0.97 12.42 -8.81
N VAL A 30 -1.60 12.51 -7.65
CA VAL A 30 -0.91 12.80 -6.39
C VAL A 30 0.00 11.64 -6.02
N THR A 31 1.23 11.98 -5.62
CA THR A 31 2.21 11.01 -5.12
C THR A 31 2.48 11.24 -3.63
N TYR A 32 2.86 10.18 -2.94
CA TYR A 32 3.00 10.15 -1.48
C TYR A 32 4.42 9.73 -1.08
N ASP A 33 4.91 10.36 -0.01
CA ASP A 33 6.17 9.96 0.63
C ASP A 33 6.01 8.63 1.39
N TYR A 34 4.80 8.36 1.90
CA TYR A 34 4.45 7.12 2.58
C TYR A 34 3.12 6.60 2.06
N ILE A 35 3.06 5.32 1.74
CA ILE A 35 1.81 4.58 1.52
C ILE A 35 1.70 3.54 2.62
N ILE A 36 0.53 3.43 3.25
CA ILE A 36 0.30 2.49 4.35
C ILE A 36 -0.85 1.57 3.97
N GLY A 37 -0.60 0.26 4.03
CA GLY A 37 -1.59 -0.77 3.71
C GLY A 37 -1.63 -1.85 4.77
N SER A 38 -2.83 -2.36 5.08
CA SER A 38 -2.99 -3.51 5.96
C SER A 38 -3.96 -4.52 5.36
N ASP A 39 -3.53 -5.79 5.32
CA ASP A 39 -4.33 -6.92 4.83
C ASP A 39 -4.99 -6.68 3.44
N LEU A 40 -4.29 -5.98 2.54
CA LEU A 40 -4.78 -5.62 1.21
C LEU A 40 -4.87 -6.82 0.25
N VAL A 41 -3.95 -7.78 0.37
CA VAL A 41 -3.90 -8.96 -0.52
C VAL A 41 -4.70 -10.10 0.10
N TYR A 42 -5.90 -10.31 -0.41
CA TYR A 42 -6.79 -11.41 -0.03
C TYR A 42 -7.10 -12.37 -1.18
N ASP A 43 -6.85 -11.94 -2.42
CA ASP A 43 -6.99 -12.67 -3.67
C ASP A 43 -5.80 -12.29 -4.57
N LYS A 44 -5.23 -13.24 -5.31
CA LYS A 44 -4.14 -12.98 -6.24
C LYS A 44 -4.53 -12.03 -7.37
N GLU A 45 -5.80 -11.99 -7.76
CA GLU A 45 -6.27 -11.15 -8.87
C GLU A 45 -6.12 -9.64 -8.57
N ILE A 46 -6.01 -9.26 -7.29
CA ILE A 46 -5.81 -7.86 -6.89
C ILE A 46 -4.35 -7.40 -6.99
N VAL A 47 -3.41 -8.35 -7.08
CA VAL A 47 -1.98 -8.08 -7.00
C VAL A 47 -1.50 -7.13 -8.11
N PRO A 48 -1.85 -7.33 -9.40
CA PRO A 48 -1.40 -6.43 -10.47
C PRO A 48 -1.86 -4.99 -10.26
N SER A 49 -3.12 -4.79 -9.87
CA SER A 49 -3.67 -3.44 -9.61
C SER A 49 -3.02 -2.78 -8.40
N LEU A 50 -2.73 -3.56 -7.34
CA LEU A 50 -2.04 -3.05 -6.17
C LEU A 50 -0.58 -2.65 -6.47
N VAL A 51 0.15 -3.45 -7.25
CA VAL A 51 1.51 -3.09 -7.70
C VAL A 51 1.46 -1.83 -8.59
N HIS A 52 0.48 -1.75 -9.49
CA HIS A 52 0.31 -0.60 -10.38
C HIS A 52 0.10 0.71 -9.61
N ILE A 53 -0.80 0.73 -8.63
CA ILE A 53 -1.04 1.94 -7.85
C ILE A 53 0.18 2.33 -7.02
N ILE A 54 0.94 1.38 -6.46
CA ILE A 54 2.19 1.67 -5.74
C ILE A 54 3.19 2.34 -6.69
N ASN A 55 3.38 1.78 -7.89
CA ASN A 55 4.30 2.35 -8.89
C ASN A 55 3.92 3.77 -9.31
N LEU A 56 2.62 4.06 -9.41
CA LEU A 56 2.13 5.34 -9.91
C LEU A 56 2.07 6.42 -8.83
N THR A 57 1.84 6.03 -7.57
CA THR A 57 1.54 6.96 -6.47
C THR A 57 2.63 7.04 -5.41
N LEU A 58 3.63 6.17 -5.41
CA LEU A 58 4.77 6.28 -4.50
C LEU A 58 5.84 7.21 -5.10
N LYS A 59 6.30 8.20 -4.33
CA LYS A 59 7.42 9.05 -4.75
C LYS A 59 8.73 8.27 -4.84
N THR A 60 9.70 8.79 -5.58
CA THR A 60 11.10 8.37 -5.49
C THR A 60 11.58 8.47 -4.04
N ASN A 61 12.21 7.40 -3.53
CA ASN A 61 12.61 7.24 -2.12
C ASN A 61 11.45 7.20 -1.11
N GLY A 62 10.21 7.07 -1.58
CA GLY A 62 9.05 6.85 -0.71
C GLY A 62 9.05 5.46 -0.07
N ILE A 63 8.29 5.30 1.01
CA ILE A 63 8.20 4.05 1.76
C ILE A 63 6.77 3.51 1.69
N PHE A 64 6.62 2.26 1.24
CA PHE A 64 5.39 1.51 1.39
C PHE A 64 5.46 0.64 2.65
N LEU A 65 4.64 0.96 3.65
CA LEU A 65 4.51 0.20 4.89
C LEU A 65 3.33 -0.76 4.78
N TYR A 66 3.62 -2.06 4.76
CA TYR A 66 2.62 -3.10 4.58
C TYR A 66 2.60 -4.10 5.74
N VAL A 67 1.42 -4.30 6.31
CA VAL A 67 1.19 -5.31 7.37
C VAL A 67 0.19 -6.33 6.89
N CYS A 68 0.57 -7.60 6.86
CA CYS A 68 -0.33 -8.69 6.47
C CYS A 68 -0.04 -10.01 7.18
N ARG A 69 -1.01 -10.94 7.10
CA ARG A 69 -0.80 -12.34 7.48
C ARG A 69 0.01 -13.08 6.40
N LYS A 70 0.98 -13.89 6.82
CA LYS A 70 1.94 -14.58 5.92
C LYS A 70 1.29 -15.50 4.87
N ASN A 71 0.12 -16.09 5.15
CA ASN A 71 -0.45 -17.19 4.35
C ASN A 71 -1.73 -16.78 3.60
N ARG A 72 -1.81 -15.56 3.09
CA ARG A 72 -2.88 -15.16 2.16
C ARG A 72 -2.55 -15.61 0.74
N ASP A 73 -3.57 -16.00 -0.01
CA ASP A 73 -3.41 -16.26 -1.44
C ASP A 73 -2.96 -14.98 -2.15
N GLY A 74 -1.97 -15.08 -3.03
CA GLY A 74 -1.32 -13.93 -3.68
C GLY A 74 -0.23 -13.21 -2.86
N SER A 75 0.00 -13.53 -1.57
CA SER A 75 1.02 -12.81 -0.76
C SER A 75 2.44 -12.99 -1.30
N GLN A 76 2.79 -14.20 -1.73
CA GLN A 76 4.09 -14.49 -2.34
C GLN A 76 4.23 -13.85 -3.72
N GLU A 77 3.17 -13.86 -4.50
CA GLU A 77 3.13 -13.24 -5.82
C GLU A 77 3.33 -11.72 -5.74
N PHE A 78 2.65 -11.07 -4.79
CA PHE A 78 2.81 -9.64 -4.56
C PHE A 78 4.27 -9.27 -4.22
N ILE A 79 4.90 -10.02 -3.31
CA ILE A 79 6.31 -9.79 -2.98
C ILE A 79 7.22 -10.08 -4.17
N SER A 80 6.92 -11.09 -5.00
CA SER A 80 7.68 -11.38 -6.22
C SER A 80 7.61 -10.22 -7.21
N GLN A 81 6.41 -9.73 -7.52
CA GLN A 81 6.23 -8.64 -8.48
C GLN A 81 6.91 -7.34 -8.02
N LEU A 82 6.91 -7.05 -6.71
CA LEU A 82 7.68 -5.92 -6.17
C LEU A 82 9.19 -6.09 -6.34
N LYS A 83 9.72 -7.32 -6.19
CA LYS A 83 11.15 -7.59 -6.46
C LYS A 83 11.48 -7.44 -7.94
N ASP A 84 10.61 -7.93 -8.82
CA ASP A 84 10.78 -7.83 -10.27
C ASP A 84 10.72 -6.36 -10.74
N ALA A 85 9.98 -5.51 -10.02
CA ALA A 85 9.98 -4.06 -10.20
C ALA A 85 11.20 -3.34 -9.57
N ASN A 86 12.19 -4.08 -9.04
CA ASN A 86 13.42 -3.58 -8.42
C ASN A 86 13.21 -2.72 -7.14
N TYR A 87 12.13 -2.95 -6.39
CA TYR A 87 12.00 -2.35 -5.07
C TYR A 87 12.98 -2.97 -4.06
N ASP A 88 13.53 -2.15 -3.17
CA ASP A 88 14.20 -2.62 -1.96
C ASP A 88 13.14 -3.10 -0.95
N ILE A 89 13.17 -4.40 -0.60
CA ILE A 89 12.14 -5.02 0.25
C ILE A 89 12.75 -5.49 1.56
N GLN A 90 12.22 -4.95 2.66
CA GLN A 90 12.55 -5.39 4.02
C GLN A 90 11.35 -6.14 4.61
N LEU A 91 11.55 -7.43 4.91
CA LEU A 91 10.53 -8.29 5.50
C LEU A 91 10.81 -8.55 6.97
N PHE A 92 9.85 -8.22 7.83
CA PHE A 92 9.93 -8.44 9.27
C PHE A 92 8.93 -9.51 9.70
N THR A 93 9.38 -10.42 10.57
CA THR A 93 8.47 -11.34 11.26
C THR A 93 8.21 -10.76 12.65
N PRO A 94 6.94 -10.52 13.04
CA PRO A 94 6.65 -10.07 14.40
C PRO A 94 7.15 -11.12 15.40
N PRO A 95 7.59 -10.71 16.60
CA PRO A 95 8.06 -11.65 17.62
C PRO A 95 6.96 -12.67 17.93
N PRO A 96 7.33 -13.91 18.29
CA PRO A 96 6.37 -14.93 18.70
C PRO A 96 5.54 -14.39 19.87
N ARG A 97 4.24 -14.71 19.90
CA ARG A 97 3.40 -14.39 21.05
C ARG A 97 3.99 -15.10 22.26
N VAL A 98 4.42 -14.32 23.26
CA VAL A 98 4.78 -14.88 24.57
C VAL A 98 3.47 -15.27 25.25
N THR A 99 3.14 -16.55 25.19
CA THR A 99 2.04 -17.11 25.97
C THR A 99 2.62 -17.44 27.35
N THR A 100 2.52 -16.51 28.30
CA THR A 100 2.68 -16.86 29.71
C THR A 100 1.51 -17.78 30.09
N LEU A 101 1.83 -19.03 30.42
CA LEU A 101 0.90 -19.99 31.03
C LEU A 101 0.56 -19.60 32.46
#